data_AF-A0A448UTH8-F1
#
_entry.id   AF-A0A448UTH8-F1
#
_cell.length_a   1.000
_cell.length_b   1.000
_cell.length_c   1.000
_cell.angle_alpha   90.00
_cell.angle_beta   90.00
_cell.angle_gamma   90.00
#
_symmetry.space_group_name_H-M   'P 1'
#
loop_
_entity.id
_entity.type
_entity.pdbx_description
1 polymer ?
#
loop_
_entity_poly.entity_id
_entity_poly.type
_entity_poly.pdbx_seq_one_letter_code
_entity_poly.pdbx_strand_id
1 'polypeptide(L)'
;MGLALGLVYVPCAGPVLAAITLAGATGNIGIETVALTLSFAFGTAIPLLIFALAGRSIAERVKTFRTHQRGVRTASGILLIALSIGLVFNVPAQLQRAIPNYTEGIEQTISQDTQNNIISSSTGGSISSCRPDEEKLQDCGSAPELAGGTGNFNTENQPSLAHMRGKVTLVDFWAYSCINCQRTAPHLNELYAKYHDYGLEIVGVHTPEYAFEHEGKNVQAGIENLGIKYPVVQDNDYAIWRAYSNRYWPAHYLIDSEGKLRAVHYGEGGHKVTEAQVRELLKAANPQVQLPDPIHKDDAQEETQNAHDARTPETYLGSKRAMYFAGQESYANGTRTFKPADRLAVDQYDLNGTWSITPERIEPQGNDGTLRINYRAHGAQVVAGGSGTIEVRRNGTTEKIHVDGAPNAHHIVRGDEQSSGVIELKVSSGVQLYSLTFS
;
A
#
# COMPACT_ATOMS: atom_id res chain seq x y z
N MET A 1 -20.23 -35.06 -15.57
CA MET A 1 -19.51 -33.83 -15.97
C MET A 1 -19.99 -32.61 -15.18
N GLY A 2 -21.30 -32.39 -14.99
CA GLY A 2 -21.81 -31.25 -14.20
C GLY A 2 -21.32 -31.18 -12.74
N LEU A 3 -21.28 -32.30 -12.03
CA LEU A 3 -20.80 -32.36 -10.63
C LEU A 3 -19.31 -32.02 -10.47
N ALA A 4 -18.48 -32.42 -11.45
CA ALA A 4 -17.04 -32.14 -11.45
C ALA A 4 -16.72 -30.70 -11.86
N LEU A 5 -17.46 -30.14 -12.82
CA LEU A 5 -17.37 -28.73 -13.19
C LEU A 5 -17.86 -27.80 -12.06
N GLY A 6 -18.89 -28.23 -11.33
CA GLY A 6 -19.38 -27.52 -10.14
C GLY A 6 -18.29 -27.34 -9.08
N LEU A 7 -17.60 -28.43 -8.69
CA LEU A 7 -16.55 -28.43 -7.66
C LEU A 7 -15.34 -27.54 -8.00
N VAL A 8 -15.00 -27.39 -9.27
CA VAL A 8 -13.90 -26.50 -9.73
C VAL A 8 -14.31 -25.02 -9.68
N TYR A 9 -15.61 -24.73 -9.74
CA TYR A 9 -16.14 -23.36 -9.72
C TYR A 9 -16.44 -22.84 -8.30
N VAL A 10 -16.60 -23.74 -7.32
CA VAL A 10 -16.87 -23.39 -5.91
C VAL A 10 -15.83 -22.43 -5.29
N PRO A 11 -14.50 -22.59 -5.51
CA PRO A 11 -13.52 -21.71 -4.88
C PRO A 11 -13.61 -20.25 -5.36
N CYS A 12 -14.05 -20.02 -6.59
CA CYS A 12 -14.12 -18.69 -7.21
C CYS A 12 -15.44 -17.96 -6.92
N ALA A 13 -16.50 -18.70 -6.59
CA ALA A 13 -17.82 -18.16 -6.24
C ALA A 13 -17.99 -17.90 -4.73
N GLY A 14 -16.97 -18.25 -3.92
CA GLY A 14 -17.02 -18.28 -2.46
C GLY A 14 -17.55 -16.99 -1.82
N PRO A 15 -17.01 -15.81 -2.14
CA PRO A 15 -17.44 -14.55 -1.50
C PRO A 15 -18.91 -14.21 -1.80
N VAL A 16 -19.37 -14.43 -3.04
CA VAL A 16 -20.74 -14.11 -3.47
C VAL A 16 -21.75 -15.09 -2.88
N LEU A 17 -21.43 -16.39 -2.86
CA LEU A 17 -22.28 -17.42 -2.24
C LEU A 17 -22.39 -17.24 -0.72
N ALA A 18 -21.30 -16.83 -0.07
CA ALA A 18 -21.30 -16.49 1.36
C ALA A 18 -22.23 -15.29 1.65
N ALA A 19 -22.16 -14.23 0.84
CA ALA A 19 -23.04 -13.07 0.97
C ALA A 19 -24.53 -13.42 0.76
N ILE A 20 -24.86 -14.23 -0.26
CA ILE A 20 -26.25 -14.66 -0.54
C ILE A 20 -26.76 -15.56 0.60
N THR A 21 -25.93 -16.47 1.11
CA THR A 21 -26.29 -17.39 2.19
C THR A 21 -26.49 -16.63 3.51
N LEU A 22 -25.64 -15.65 3.80
CA LEU A 22 -25.79 -14.78 4.97
C LEU A 22 -27.06 -13.92 4.87
N ALA A 23 -27.33 -13.32 3.70
CA ALA A 23 -28.57 -12.57 3.47
C ALA A 23 -29.82 -13.45 3.63
N GLY A 24 -29.78 -14.69 3.10
CA GLY A 24 -30.85 -15.67 3.29
C GLY A 24 -31.06 -16.12 4.75
N ALA A 25 -29.98 -16.23 5.52
CA ALA A 25 -30.03 -16.61 6.94
C ALA A 25 -30.63 -15.54 7.85
N THR A 26 -30.55 -14.25 7.45
CA THR A 26 -31.12 -13.13 8.22
C THR A 26 -32.64 -12.93 8.07
N GLY A 27 -33.32 -13.74 7.25
CA GLY A 27 -34.79 -13.82 7.21
C GLY A 27 -35.52 -12.70 6.45
N ASN A 28 -34.83 -11.64 6.00
CA ASN A 28 -35.40 -10.59 5.17
C ASN A 28 -35.12 -10.86 3.68
N ILE A 29 -36.00 -11.63 3.03
CA ILE A 29 -35.92 -11.86 1.58
C ILE A 29 -36.45 -10.61 0.84
N GLY A 30 -35.58 -9.62 0.67
CA GLY A 30 -35.86 -8.44 -0.14
C GLY A 30 -35.77 -8.73 -1.64
N ILE A 31 -36.38 -7.87 -2.46
CA ILE A 31 -36.29 -7.90 -3.94
C ILE A 31 -34.83 -7.84 -4.40
N GLU A 32 -33.97 -7.17 -3.63
CA GLU A 32 -32.52 -7.06 -3.91
C GLU A 32 -31.80 -8.42 -3.85
N THR A 33 -32.08 -9.26 -2.85
CA THR A 33 -31.48 -10.61 -2.73
C THR A 33 -31.90 -11.50 -3.90
N VAL A 34 -33.15 -11.38 -4.35
CA VAL A 34 -33.65 -12.10 -5.54
C VAL A 34 -32.97 -11.60 -6.80
N ALA A 35 -32.82 -10.28 -6.97
CA ALA A 35 -32.14 -9.68 -8.11
C ALA A 35 -30.66 -10.06 -8.17
N LEU A 36 -29.94 -10.05 -7.04
CA LEU A 36 -28.56 -10.50 -6.91
C LEU A 36 -28.40 -11.98 -7.26
N THR A 37 -29.30 -12.84 -6.77
CA THR A 37 -29.29 -14.28 -7.06
C THR A 37 -29.53 -14.56 -8.55
N LEU A 38 -30.48 -13.86 -9.17
CA LEU A 38 -30.75 -13.98 -10.60
C LEU A 38 -29.57 -13.46 -11.44
N SER A 39 -29.00 -12.32 -11.08
CA SER A 39 -27.83 -11.75 -11.77
C SER A 39 -26.64 -12.72 -11.74
N PHE A 40 -26.37 -13.33 -10.58
CA PHE A 40 -25.35 -14.36 -10.45
C PHE A 40 -25.67 -15.62 -11.27
N ALA A 41 -26.92 -16.07 -11.28
CA ALA A 41 -27.35 -17.22 -12.08
C ALA A 41 -27.18 -16.96 -13.58
N PHE A 42 -27.54 -15.78 -14.08
CA PHE A 42 -27.32 -15.41 -15.49
C PHE A 42 -25.83 -15.21 -15.80
N GLY A 43 -25.09 -14.55 -14.92
CA GLY A 43 -23.66 -14.31 -15.07
C GLY A 43 -22.82 -15.59 -15.13
N THR A 44 -23.26 -16.66 -14.48
CA THR A 44 -22.61 -17.98 -14.55
C THR A 44 -23.14 -18.84 -15.70
N ALA A 45 -24.45 -18.81 -15.96
CA ALA A 45 -25.07 -19.64 -17.00
C ALA A 45 -24.66 -19.21 -18.42
N ILE A 46 -24.55 -17.91 -18.69
CA ILE A 46 -24.24 -17.40 -20.03
C ILE A 46 -22.84 -17.83 -20.50
N PRO A 47 -21.75 -17.61 -19.73
CA PRO A 47 -20.42 -18.07 -20.12
C PRO A 47 -20.35 -19.59 -20.27
N LEU A 48 -20.96 -20.35 -19.36
CA LEU A 48 -20.99 -21.82 -19.44
C LEU A 48 -21.72 -22.31 -20.69
N LEU A 49 -22.81 -21.65 -21.08
CA LEU A 49 -23.53 -21.92 -22.31
C LEU A 49 -22.69 -21.59 -23.55
N ILE A 50 -21.99 -20.45 -23.54
CA ILE A 50 -21.06 -20.06 -24.61
C ILE A 50 -19.94 -21.10 -24.76
N PHE A 51 -19.31 -21.52 -23.66
CA PHE A 51 -18.26 -22.55 -23.69
C PHE A 51 -18.79 -23.90 -24.17
N ALA A 52 -19.99 -24.30 -23.77
CA ALA A 52 -20.61 -25.54 -24.22
C ALA A 52 -20.89 -25.53 -25.74
N LEU A 53 -21.40 -24.42 -26.27
CA LEU A 53 -21.68 -24.25 -27.69
C LEU A 53 -20.39 -24.11 -28.52
N ALA A 54 -19.42 -23.35 -28.03
CA ALA A 54 -18.09 -23.21 -28.65
C ALA A 54 -17.37 -24.56 -28.70
N GLY A 55 -17.36 -25.31 -27.59
CA GLY A 55 -16.78 -26.64 -27.51
C GLY A 55 -17.38 -27.62 -28.51
N ARG A 56 -18.71 -27.57 -28.72
CA ARG A 56 -19.39 -28.39 -29.72
C ARG A 56 -18.97 -28.03 -31.15
N SER A 57 -18.90 -26.74 -31.48
CA SER A 57 -18.49 -26.29 -32.81
C SER A 57 -17.03 -26.62 -33.16
N ILE A 58 -16.12 -26.56 -32.17
CA ILE A 58 -14.71 -26.90 -32.33
C ILE A 58 -14.54 -28.42 -32.46
N ALA A 59 -15.25 -29.21 -31.66
CA ALA A 59 -15.22 -30.66 -31.73
C ALA A 59 -15.79 -31.22 -33.06
N GLU A 60 -16.78 -30.54 -33.65
CA GLU A 60 -17.37 -30.90 -34.94
C GLU A 60 -16.52 -30.45 -36.14
N ARG A 61 -15.81 -29.31 -36.07
CA ARG A 61 -14.96 -28.80 -37.16
C ARG A 61 -13.55 -29.41 -37.23
N VAL A 62 -12.96 -29.82 -36.10
CA VAL A 62 -11.55 -30.24 -36.07
C VAL A 62 -11.44 -31.77 -36.19
N LYS A 63 -11.37 -32.27 -37.43
CA LYS A 63 -11.18 -33.71 -37.75
C LYS A 63 -9.93 -34.30 -37.07
N THR A 64 -8.91 -33.48 -36.82
CA THR A 64 -7.65 -33.81 -36.12
C THR A 64 -7.84 -34.14 -34.63
N PHE A 65 -8.87 -33.56 -33.99
CA PHE A 65 -9.16 -33.79 -32.57
C PHE A 65 -9.73 -35.18 -32.34
N ARG A 66 -10.53 -35.70 -33.29
CA ARG A 66 -11.04 -37.09 -33.26
C ARG A 66 -9.95 -38.12 -33.52
N THR A 67 -8.93 -37.83 -34.32
CA THR A 67 -7.85 -38.79 -34.62
C THR A 67 -6.78 -38.86 -33.52
N HIS A 68 -6.61 -37.80 -32.71
CA HIS A 68 -5.61 -37.73 -31.64
C HIS A 68 -6.21 -37.67 -30.23
N GLN A 69 -7.46 -38.10 -30.05
CA GLN A 69 -8.18 -38.05 -28.77
C GLN A 69 -7.39 -38.68 -27.60
N ARG A 70 -6.62 -39.76 -27.85
CA ARG A 70 -5.73 -40.36 -26.84
C ARG A 70 -4.53 -39.46 -26.51
N GLY A 71 -3.88 -38.87 -27.51
CA GLY A 71 -2.73 -37.98 -27.31
C GLY A 71 -3.11 -36.71 -26.56
N VAL A 72 -4.25 -36.10 -26.92
CA VAL A 72 -4.78 -34.91 -26.23
C VAL A 72 -5.12 -35.24 -24.78
N ARG A 73 -5.81 -36.36 -24.52
CA ARG A 73 -6.19 -36.75 -23.16
C ARG A 73 -4.97 -37.03 -22.27
N THR A 74 -3.94 -37.67 -22.82
CA THR A 74 -2.67 -37.91 -22.10
C THR A 74 -1.92 -36.61 -21.84
N ALA A 75 -1.82 -35.71 -22.83
CA ALA A 75 -1.16 -34.42 -22.67
C ALA A 75 -1.86 -33.55 -21.62
N SER A 76 -3.20 -33.46 -21.65
CA SER A 76 -3.98 -32.73 -20.64
C SER A 76 -3.84 -33.35 -19.25
N GLY A 77 -3.75 -34.68 -19.14
CA GLY A 77 -3.52 -35.38 -17.87
C GLY A 77 -2.13 -35.10 -17.29
N ILE A 78 -1.09 -35.15 -18.13
CA ILE A 78 0.28 -34.80 -17.73
C ILE A 78 0.35 -33.34 -17.28
N LEU A 79 -0.29 -32.43 -18.03
CA LEU A 79 -0.35 -31.01 -17.68
C LEU A 79 -1.03 -30.79 -16.32
N LEU A 80 -2.14 -31.47 -16.05
CA LEU A 80 -2.84 -31.39 -14.75
C LEU A 80 -1.98 -31.91 -13.60
N ILE A 81 -1.28 -33.02 -13.78
CA ILE A 81 -0.39 -33.57 -12.76
C ILE A 81 0.80 -32.62 -12.53
N ALA A 82 1.39 -32.08 -13.59
CA ALA A 82 2.47 -31.10 -13.50
C ALA A 82 2.03 -29.82 -12.78
N LEU A 83 0.81 -29.34 -13.05
CA LEU A 83 0.24 -28.18 -12.37
C LEU A 83 -0.03 -28.47 -10.88
N SER A 84 -0.58 -29.64 -10.55
CA SER A 84 -0.79 -30.07 -9.16
C SER A 84 0.53 -30.21 -8.39
N ILE A 85 1.57 -30.76 -9.02
CA ILE A 85 2.92 -30.80 -8.42
C ILE A 85 3.45 -29.37 -8.25
N GLY A 86 3.27 -28.51 -9.24
CA GLY A 86 3.65 -27.09 -9.18
C GLY A 86 2.99 -26.35 -8.01
N LEU A 87 1.72 -26.65 -7.69
CA LEU A 87 1.01 -26.08 -6.55
C LEU A 87 1.64 -26.49 -5.20
N VAL A 88 2.09 -27.74 -5.05
CA VAL A 88 2.76 -28.22 -3.82
C VAL A 88 4.08 -27.48 -3.59
N PHE A 89 4.79 -27.11 -4.66
CA PHE A 89 6.06 -26.38 -4.58
C PHE A 89 5.88 -24.85 -4.69
N ASN A 90 4.64 -24.34 -4.65
CA ASN A 90 4.34 -22.92 -4.73
C ASN A 90 4.87 -22.22 -6.00
N VAL A 91 5.06 -22.99 -7.08
CA VAL A 91 5.57 -22.51 -8.37
C VAL A 91 4.61 -21.52 -9.04
N PRO A 92 3.27 -21.70 -8.98
CA PRO A 92 2.33 -20.71 -9.48
C PRO A 92 2.50 -19.34 -8.82
N ALA A 93 2.75 -19.28 -7.50
CA ALA A 93 2.97 -18.02 -6.78
C ALA A 93 4.31 -17.35 -7.13
N GLN A 94 5.33 -18.10 -7.54
CA GLN A 94 6.58 -17.52 -8.08
C GLN A 94 6.40 -17.04 -9.51
N LEU A 95 5.70 -17.79 -10.35
CA LEU A 95 5.41 -17.41 -11.72
C LEU A 95 4.48 -16.18 -11.78
N GLN A 96 3.53 -16.08 -10.86
CA GLN A 96 2.62 -14.94 -10.71
C GLN A 96 3.33 -13.69 -10.16
N ARG A 97 4.42 -13.86 -9.39
CA ARG A 97 5.34 -12.75 -9.03
C ARG A 97 6.24 -12.30 -10.18
N ALA A 98 6.56 -13.20 -11.10
CA ALA A 98 7.41 -12.92 -12.26
C ALA A 98 6.63 -12.38 -13.47
N ILE A 99 5.31 -12.59 -13.54
CA ILE A 99 4.45 -12.08 -14.61
C ILE A 99 3.81 -10.77 -14.14
N PRO A 100 3.89 -9.67 -14.92
CA PRO A 100 3.21 -8.43 -14.61
C PRO A 100 1.69 -8.65 -14.48
N ASN A 101 1.09 -8.30 -13.33
CA ASN A 101 -0.34 -8.38 -13.06
C ASN A 101 -1.12 -7.44 -14.00
N TYR A 102 -1.55 -7.95 -15.16
CA TYR A 102 -2.36 -7.20 -16.12
C TYR A 102 -3.87 -7.22 -15.80
N THR A 103 -4.30 -8.01 -14.82
CA THR A 103 -5.71 -8.20 -14.45
C THR A 103 -6.20 -7.22 -13.38
N GLU A 104 -5.31 -6.63 -12.58
CA GLU A 104 -5.70 -5.66 -11.52
C GLU A 104 -6.38 -4.41 -12.08
N GLY A 105 -6.01 -3.94 -13.28
CA GLY A 105 -6.65 -2.77 -13.90
C GLY A 105 -8.14 -2.95 -14.20
N ILE A 106 -8.58 -4.19 -14.42
CA ILE A 106 -9.99 -4.51 -14.71
C ILE A 106 -10.74 -4.82 -13.41
N GLU A 107 -10.08 -5.45 -12.45
CA GLU A 107 -10.66 -5.81 -11.15
C GLU A 107 -10.88 -4.56 -10.26
N GLN A 108 -9.97 -3.58 -10.31
CA GLN A 108 -10.11 -2.31 -9.59
C GLN A 108 -11.26 -1.43 -10.13
N THR A 109 -11.50 -1.44 -11.45
CA THR A 109 -12.55 -0.61 -12.06
C THR A 109 -13.96 -1.13 -11.78
N ILE A 110 -14.12 -2.44 -11.56
CA ILE A 110 -15.43 -3.07 -11.31
C ILE A 110 -15.75 -3.15 -9.81
N SER A 111 -14.73 -3.25 -8.96
CA SER A 111 -14.91 -3.42 -7.50
C SER A 111 -15.07 -2.08 -6.76
N GLN A 112 -14.50 -0.98 -7.27
CA GLN A 112 -14.48 0.30 -6.56
C GLN A 112 -15.83 1.05 -6.52
N ASP A 113 -16.70 0.91 -7.52
CA ASP A 113 -17.97 1.68 -7.53
C ASP A 113 -19.17 0.91 -6.96
N THR A 114 -19.14 -0.43 -6.97
CA THR A 114 -20.30 -1.25 -6.60
C THR A 114 -20.22 -1.81 -5.17
N GLN A 115 -19.02 -2.11 -4.65
CA GLN A 115 -18.86 -2.57 -3.26
C GLN A 115 -18.83 -1.41 -2.25
N ASN A 116 -18.29 -0.25 -2.63
CA ASN A 116 -18.15 0.90 -1.72
C ASN A 116 -19.50 1.49 -1.27
N ASN A 117 -20.55 1.39 -2.08
CA ASN A 117 -21.90 1.86 -1.70
C ASN A 117 -22.68 0.86 -0.81
N ILE A 118 -22.28 -0.42 -0.78
CA ILE A 118 -22.98 -1.47 -0.03
C ILE A 118 -22.30 -1.75 1.33
N ILE A 119 -20.98 -1.57 1.42
CA ILE A 119 -20.22 -1.84 2.66
C ILE A 119 -20.19 -0.60 3.58
N SER A 120 -20.17 0.61 3.02
CA SER A 120 -20.18 1.87 3.79
C SER A 120 -21.50 2.13 4.51
N SER A 121 -22.57 1.41 4.18
CA SER A 121 -23.89 1.52 4.82
C SER A 121 -24.14 0.49 5.92
N SER A 122 -23.26 -0.50 6.11
CA SER A 122 -23.48 -1.63 7.04
C SER A 122 -22.42 -1.81 8.13
N THR A 123 -21.30 -1.09 8.09
CA THR A 123 -20.33 -1.02 9.20
C THR A 123 -20.29 0.40 9.76
N GLY A 124 -20.96 0.60 10.89
CA GLY A 124 -21.13 1.91 11.53
C GLY A 124 -19.82 2.47 12.06
N GLY A 125 -19.47 3.66 11.57
CA GLY A 125 -18.34 4.47 12.05
C GLY A 125 -17.90 5.45 10.98
N SER A 126 -18.70 6.50 10.73
CA SER A 126 -18.29 7.53 9.78
C SER A 126 -17.20 8.40 10.43
N ILE A 127 -15.94 8.07 10.17
CA ILE A 127 -14.77 8.89 10.55
C ILE A 127 -14.83 10.30 9.93
N SER A 128 -15.75 10.54 8.98
CA SER A 128 -15.97 11.84 8.31
C SER A 128 -16.23 13.03 9.24
N SER A 129 -16.50 12.80 10.52
CA SER A 129 -16.70 13.85 11.52
C SER A 129 -15.40 14.45 12.09
N CYS A 130 -14.26 13.75 11.98
CA CYS A 130 -12.99 14.22 12.52
C CYS A 130 -12.27 15.12 11.54
N ARG A 131 -11.89 16.33 11.97
CA ARG A 131 -10.99 17.19 11.21
C ARG A 131 -9.55 16.80 11.53
N PRO A 132 -8.71 16.50 10.52
CA PRO A 132 -7.31 16.17 10.77
C PRO A 132 -6.53 17.40 11.24
N ASP A 133 -5.45 17.16 11.98
CA ASP A 133 -4.43 18.15 12.36
C ASP A 133 -4.94 19.27 13.29
N GLU A 134 -6.03 19.02 14.01
CA GLU A 134 -6.52 19.91 15.07
C GLU A 134 -5.74 19.69 16.37
N GLU A 135 -5.31 20.78 17.02
CA GLU A 135 -4.60 20.71 18.30
C GLU A 135 -5.49 20.17 19.43
N LYS A 136 -6.80 20.45 19.37
CA LYS A 136 -7.77 20.06 20.40
C LYS A 136 -8.38 18.70 20.09
N LEU A 137 -8.55 17.89 21.14
CA LEU A 137 -9.28 16.63 21.06
C LEU A 137 -10.73 16.86 20.63
N GLN A 138 -11.21 16.02 19.72
CA GLN A 138 -12.56 15.98 19.17
C GLN A 138 -13.30 14.73 19.69
N ASP A 139 -14.61 14.59 19.45
CA ASP A 139 -15.33 13.31 19.61
C ASP A 139 -15.88 12.91 18.24
N CYS A 140 -15.21 11.96 17.60
CA CYS A 140 -15.48 11.56 16.21
C CYS A 140 -16.24 10.23 16.13
N GLY A 141 -16.82 9.79 17.25
CA GLY A 141 -17.50 8.51 17.38
C GLY A 141 -16.53 7.34 17.61
N SER A 142 -17.08 6.12 17.55
CA SER A 142 -16.32 4.89 17.78
C SER A 142 -15.28 4.67 16.68
N ALA A 143 -14.06 4.32 17.08
CA ALA A 143 -13.03 3.94 16.13
C ALA A 143 -13.37 2.60 15.44
N PRO A 144 -13.12 2.44 14.13
CA PRO A 144 -13.29 1.16 13.44
C PRO A 144 -12.34 0.09 13.99
N GLU A 145 -12.79 -1.15 13.97
CA GLU A 145 -11.98 -2.28 14.43
C GLU A 145 -10.80 -2.57 13.49
N LEU A 146 -9.71 -3.12 14.01
CA LEU A 146 -8.50 -3.49 13.26
C LEU A 146 -8.65 -4.87 12.61
N ALA A 147 -9.78 -5.11 11.93
CA ALA A 147 -10.13 -6.39 11.34
C ALA A 147 -9.63 -6.54 9.89
N GLY A 148 -9.39 -7.79 9.45
CA GLY A 148 -8.97 -8.09 8.07
C GLY A 148 -7.47 -8.03 7.81
N GLY A 149 -6.64 -7.91 8.86
CA GLY A 149 -5.19 -8.08 8.75
C GLY A 149 -4.78 -9.47 8.23
N THR A 150 -3.70 -9.49 7.46
CA THR A 150 -3.15 -10.67 6.79
C THR A 150 -1.91 -11.25 7.47
N GLY A 151 -1.34 -10.55 8.45
CA GLY A 151 -0.17 -10.96 9.20
C GLY A 151 0.00 -10.16 10.49
N ASN A 152 0.64 -10.75 11.50
CA ASN A 152 0.86 -10.13 12.80
C ASN A 152 2.34 -10.22 13.18
N PHE A 153 2.89 -9.14 13.73
CA PHE A 153 4.28 -9.02 14.15
C PHE A 153 4.35 -8.35 15.52
N ASN A 154 5.34 -8.70 16.33
CA ASN A 154 5.46 -8.27 17.74
C ASN A 154 4.24 -8.61 18.63
N THR A 155 3.34 -9.48 18.16
CA THR A 155 2.18 -10.00 18.89
C THR A 155 1.82 -11.39 18.36
N GLU A 156 1.27 -12.25 19.22
CA GLU A 156 0.82 -13.59 18.82
C GLU A 156 -0.51 -13.55 18.07
N ASN A 157 -1.40 -12.64 18.47
CA ASN A 157 -2.75 -12.52 17.92
C ASN A 157 -2.94 -11.15 17.25
N GLN A 158 -3.91 -11.08 16.35
CA GLN A 158 -4.26 -9.83 15.70
C GLN A 158 -4.67 -8.77 16.74
N PRO A 159 -4.08 -7.56 16.69
CA PRO A 159 -4.52 -6.44 17.52
C PRO A 159 -6.02 -6.19 17.37
N SER A 160 -6.70 -5.91 18.48
CA SER A 160 -8.12 -5.57 18.49
C SER A 160 -8.39 -4.46 19.50
N LEU A 161 -9.15 -3.46 19.08
CA LEU A 161 -9.59 -2.35 19.92
C LEU A 161 -10.46 -2.83 21.08
N ALA A 162 -11.21 -3.92 20.91
CA ALA A 162 -11.97 -4.54 21.98
C ALA A 162 -11.09 -5.00 23.16
N HIS A 163 -9.88 -5.50 22.88
CA HIS A 163 -8.90 -5.88 23.90
C HIS A 163 -8.09 -4.70 24.46
N MET A 164 -8.17 -3.54 23.83
CA MET A 164 -7.46 -2.31 24.23
C MET A 164 -8.36 -1.34 25.01
N ARG A 165 -9.60 -1.74 25.32
CA ARG A 165 -10.49 -0.97 26.21
C ARG A 165 -9.80 -0.68 27.55
N GLY A 166 -9.91 0.55 28.02
CA GLY A 166 -9.21 1.03 29.20
C GLY A 166 -7.81 1.59 28.93
N LYS A 167 -7.25 1.41 27.73
CA LYS A 167 -5.99 2.02 27.28
C LYS A 167 -6.24 3.13 26.27
N VAL A 168 -5.37 4.13 26.25
CA VAL A 168 -5.29 5.07 25.12
C VAL A 168 -4.58 4.36 23.99
N THR A 169 -5.15 4.36 22.78
CA THR A 169 -4.59 3.62 21.64
C THR A 169 -4.25 4.59 20.51
N LEU A 170 -3.03 4.52 19.99
CA LEU A 170 -2.62 5.20 18.76
C LEU A 170 -2.50 4.17 17.63
N VAL A 171 -3.29 4.33 16.58
CA VAL A 171 -3.18 3.53 15.36
C VAL A 171 -2.28 4.28 14.38
N ASP A 172 -1.16 3.66 14.00
CA ASP A 172 -0.13 4.20 13.12
C ASP A 172 -0.16 3.49 11.76
N PHE A 173 -0.64 4.16 10.72
CA PHE A 173 -0.59 3.64 9.35
C PHE A 173 0.76 3.95 8.72
N TRP A 174 1.50 2.91 8.36
CA TRP A 174 2.86 3.04 7.86
C TRP A 174 3.20 2.03 6.76
N ALA A 175 4.29 2.29 6.03
CA ALA A 175 4.92 1.37 5.09
C ALA A 175 6.44 1.47 5.29
N TYR A 176 7.17 0.34 5.29
CA TYR A 176 8.58 0.39 5.68
C TYR A 176 9.48 1.11 4.67
N SER A 177 9.09 1.18 3.39
CA SER A 177 9.87 1.93 2.39
C SER A 177 9.51 3.41 2.32
N CYS A 178 8.43 3.85 2.98
CA CYS A 178 8.01 5.24 3.02
C CYS A 178 8.93 6.08 3.92
N ILE A 179 9.64 7.06 3.36
CA ILE A 179 10.62 7.83 4.13
C ILE A 179 9.98 8.66 5.26
N ASN A 180 8.77 9.18 5.04
CA ASN A 180 8.05 9.97 6.03
C ASN A 180 7.73 9.08 7.25
N CYS A 181 7.34 7.82 7.00
CA CYS A 181 7.15 6.82 8.05
C CYS A 181 8.48 6.49 8.77
N GLN A 182 9.57 6.30 8.03
CA GLN A 182 10.88 6.01 8.64
C GLN A 182 11.37 7.14 9.55
N ARG A 183 11.11 8.41 9.20
CA ARG A 183 11.44 9.57 10.05
C ARG A 183 10.50 9.72 11.24
N THR A 184 9.24 9.29 11.10
CA THR A 184 8.25 9.30 12.17
C THR A 184 8.49 8.17 13.20
N ALA A 185 8.98 7.00 12.76
CA ALA A 185 9.13 5.81 13.60
C ALA A 185 9.98 6.05 14.87
N PRO A 186 11.13 6.75 14.84
CA PRO A 186 11.87 7.11 16.07
C PRO A 186 11.03 7.85 17.11
N HIS A 187 10.18 8.79 16.68
CA HIS A 187 9.31 9.55 17.58
C HIS A 187 8.24 8.65 18.21
N LEU A 188 7.61 7.76 17.44
CA LEU A 188 6.64 6.81 17.96
C LEU A 188 7.28 5.77 18.89
N ASN A 189 8.50 5.33 18.60
CA ASN A 189 9.25 4.42 19.48
C ASN A 189 9.54 5.07 20.83
N GLU A 190 9.96 6.35 20.84
CA GLU A 190 10.20 7.08 22.08
C GLU A 190 8.89 7.31 22.85
N LEU A 191 7.82 7.70 22.14
CA LEU A 191 6.49 7.87 22.71
C LEU A 191 5.99 6.58 23.37
N TYR A 192 6.11 5.45 22.68
CA TYR A 192 5.72 4.14 23.19
C TYR A 192 6.56 3.76 24.41
N ALA A 193 7.89 3.82 24.31
CA ALA A 193 8.78 3.48 25.41
C ALA A 193 8.51 4.31 26.67
N LYS A 194 8.06 5.55 26.52
CA LYS A 194 7.81 6.47 27.63
C LYS A 194 6.43 6.30 28.27
N TYR A 195 5.40 6.02 27.46
CA TYR A 195 4.00 6.07 27.92
C TYR A 195 3.30 4.72 27.95
N HIS A 196 3.91 3.64 27.43
CA HIS A 196 3.28 2.32 27.39
C HIS A 196 2.84 1.83 28.78
N ASP A 197 3.75 1.90 29.76
CA ASP A 197 3.50 1.49 31.14
C ASP A 197 2.46 2.37 31.87
N TYR A 198 2.10 3.52 31.29
CA TYR A 198 1.10 4.44 31.83
C TYR A 198 -0.29 4.26 31.19
N GLY A 199 -0.43 3.33 30.25
CA GLY A 199 -1.71 3.00 29.60
C GLY A 199 -1.80 3.39 28.14
N LEU A 200 -0.69 3.75 27.48
CA LEU A 200 -0.63 3.91 26.02
C LEU A 200 -0.41 2.56 25.34
N GLU A 201 -1.16 2.31 24.28
CA GLU A 201 -0.88 1.26 23.30
C GLU A 201 -0.65 1.91 21.94
N ILE A 202 0.33 1.44 21.18
CA ILE A 202 0.48 1.82 19.77
C ILE A 202 0.25 0.55 18.94
N VAL A 203 -0.49 0.67 17.85
CA VAL A 203 -0.62 -0.42 16.86
C VAL A 203 -0.19 0.09 15.50
N GLY A 204 0.89 -0.48 14.98
CA GLY A 204 1.33 -0.21 13.61
C GLY A 204 0.47 -1.01 12.63
N VAL A 205 -0.31 -0.33 11.79
CA VAL A 205 -0.99 -0.92 10.65
C VAL A 205 -0.08 -0.76 9.43
N HIS A 206 0.66 -1.82 9.10
CA HIS A 206 1.49 -1.83 7.91
C HIS A 206 0.61 -2.06 6.67
N THR A 207 0.26 -1.00 5.96
CA THR A 207 -0.47 -1.07 4.69
C THR A 207 0.53 -0.86 3.55
N PRO A 208 0.72 -1.84 2.64
CA PRO A 208 1.74 -1.74 1.60
C PRO A 208 1.42 -0.61 0.59
N GLU A 209 2.42 0.17 0.21
CA GLU A 209 2.39 1.11 -0.92
C GLU A 209 2.80 0.41 -2.23
N TYR A 210 3.66 -0.60 -2.14
CA TYR A 210 4.18 -1.36 -3.27
C TYR A 210 4.04 -2.88 -3.12
N ALA A 211 4.01 -3.60 -4.24
CA ALA A 211 3.86 -5.06 -4.28
C ALA A 211 4.87 -5.82 -3.39
N PHE A 212 6.12 -5.35 -3.33
CA PHE A 212 7.19 -5.98 -2.53
C PHE A 212 7.00 -5.80 -1.01
N GLU A 213 6.13 -4.89 -0.59
CA GLU A 213 5.78 -4.67 0.81
C GLU A 213 4.66 -5.61 1.30
N HIS A 214 4.04 -6.37 0.39
CA HIS A 214 3.13 -7.46 0.77
C HIS A 214 3.87 -8.67 1.35
N GLU A 215 5.18 -8.80 1.12
CA GLU A 215 5.97 -9.92 1.63
C GLU A 215 6.31 -9.70 3.13
N GLY A 216 5.69 -10.49 4.01
CA GLY A 216 5.84 -10.35 5.46
C GLY A 216 7.29 -10.43 5.99
N LYS A 217 8.21 -11.10 5.27
CA LYS A 217 9.64 -11.11 5.63
C LYS A 217 10.29 -9.73 5.47
N ASN A 218 9.90 -8.98 4.45
CA ASN A 218 10.41 -7.63 4.23
C ASN A 218 9.85 -6.68 5.28
N VAL A 219 8.56 -6.86 5.65
CA VAL A 219 7.93 -6.13 6.76
C VAL A 219 8.66 -6.41 8.07
N GLN A 220 8.95 -7.67 8.41
CA GLN A 220 9.71 -8.03 9.61
C GLN A 220 11.09 -7.35 9.63
N ALA A 221 11.83 -7.36 8.51
CA ALA A 221 13.11 -6.68 8.41
C ALA A 221 12.97 -5.15 8.59
N GLY A 222 11.90 -4.55 8.05
CA GLY A 222 11.57 -3.14 8.26
C GLY A 222 11.30 -2.81 9.73
N ILE A 223 10.51 -3.64 10.42
CA ILE A 223 10.22 -3.52 11.86
C ILE A 223 11.52 -3.55 12.68
N GLU A 224 12.41 -4.49 12.38
CA GLU A 224 13.70 -4.62 13.07
C GLU A 224 14.61 -3.41 12.82
N ASN A 225 14.74 -2.97 11.57
CA ASN A 225 15.57 -1.83 11.18
C ASN A 225 15.09 -0.51 11.79
N LEU A 226 13.77 -0.32 11.88
CA LEU A 226 13.16 0.87 12.48
C LEU A 226 13.04 0.78 13.99
N GLY A 227 13.42 -0.35 14.61
CA GLY A 227 13.37 -0.52 16.06
C GLY A 227 11.95 -0.60 16.64
N ILE A 228 10.94 -0.88 15.81
CA ILE A 228 9.53 -0.92 16.23
C ILE A 228 9.30 -2.06 17.22
N LYS A 229 8.82 -1.73 18.42
CA LYS A 229 8.56 -2.68 19.52
C LYS A 229 7.08 -2.91 19.81
N TYR A 230 6.22 -2.00 19.37
CA TYR A 230 4.78 -2.12 19.52
C TYR A 230 4.20 -3.17 18.56
N PRO A 231 2.99 -3.70 18.84
CA PRO A 231 2.29 -4.63 17.95
C PRO A 231 2.09 -4.07 16.54
N VAL A 232 2.31 -4.90 15.52
CA VAL A 232 2.08 -4.56 14.12
C VAL A 232 1.14 -5.56 13.46
N VAL A 233 0.16 -5.05 12.72
CA VAL A 233 -0.71 -5.81 11.83
C VAL A 233 -0.42 -5.43 10.38
N GLN A 234 -0.23 -6.42 9.52
CA GLN A 234 -0.07 -6.22 8.09
C GLN A 234 -1.42 -6.24 7.40
N ASP A 235 -1.72 -5.19 6.63
CA ASP A 235 -3.01 -4.94 5.98
C ASP A 235 -2.87 -5.03 4.45
N ASN A 236 -2.45 -6.19 3.94
CA ASN A 236 -2.18 -6.38 2.51
C ASN A 236 -3.40 -6.16 1.62
N ASP A 237 -4.61 -6.36 2.15
CA ASP A 237 -5.86 -6.21 1.40
C ASP A 237 -6.52 -4.83 1.60
N TYR A 238 -5.83 -3.90 2.27
CA TYR A 238 -6.29 -2.55 2.60
C TYR A 238 -7.63 -2.56 3.36
N ALA A 239 -7.93 -3.61 4.12
CA ALA A 239 -9.19 -3.75 4.84
C ALA A 239 -9.27 -2.72 5.97
N ILE A 240 -8.22 -2.63 6.78
CA ILE A 240 -8.13 -1.69 7.89
C ILE A 240 -7.99 -0.27 7.34
N TRP A 241 -7.15 -0.06 6.32
CA TRP A 241 -6.98 1.21 5.62
C TRP A 241 -8.31 1.80 5.14
N ARG A 242 -9.16 0.98 4.48
CA ARG A 242 -10.48 1.41 4.02
C ARG A 242 -11.45 1.64 5.17
N ALA A 243 -11.43 0.79 6.20
CA ALA A 243 -12.28 0.98 7.39
C ALA A 243 -12.00 2.33 8.06
N TYR A 244 -10.73 2.76 8.07
CA TYR A 244 -10.31 4.06 8.59
C TYR A 244 -10.50 5.23 7.61
N SER A 245 -10.96 4.95 6.39
CA SER A 245 -11.04 5.93 5.29
C SER A 245 -9.72 6.68 5.07
N ASN A 246 -8.57 6.02 5.35
CA ASN A 246 -7.25 6.64 5.27
C ASN A 246 -6.83 6.88 3.81
N ARG A 247 -5.93 7.84 3.61
CA ARG A 247 -5.38 8.23 2.30
C ARG A 247 -3.88 8.55 2.33
N TYR A 248 -3.23 8.47 3.48
CA TYR A 248 -1.87 8.99 3.66
C TYR A 248 -0.97 8.03 4.43
N TRP A 249 0.34 8.14 4.14
CA TRP A 249 1.42 7.54 4.90
C TRP A 249 2.43 8.63 5.33
N PRO A 250 2.79 8.73 6.62
CA PRO A 250 2.10 8.12 7.75
C PRO A 250 0.72 8.76 8.00
N ALA A 251 -0.11 8.08 8.77
CA ALA A 251 -1.33 8.66 9.34
C ALA A 251 -1.57 8.09 10.72
N HIS A 252 -1.97 8.94 11.67
CA HIS A 252 -2.19 8.54 13.05
C HIS A 252 -3.63 8.80 13.48
N TYR A 253 -4.22 7.83 14.18
CA TYR A 253 -5.56 7.93 14.75
C TYR A 253 -5.48 7.66 16.24
N LEU A 254 -5.80 8.69 17.04
CA LEU A 254 -5.72 8.62 18.49
C LEU A 254 -7.09 8.30 19.08
N ILE A 255 -7.15 7.24 19.87
CA ILE A 255 -8.35 6.63 20.41
C ILE A 255 -8.26 6.66 21.93
N ASP A 256 -9.33 7.07 22.61
CA ASP A 256 -9.37 7.07 24.08
C ASP A 256 -9.64 5.69 24.69
N SER A 257 -9.59 5.63 26.03
CA SER A 257 -9.88 4.41 26.81
C SER A 257 -11.30 3.86 26.60
N GLU A 258 -12.22 4.69 26.11
CA GLU A 258 -13.59 4.34 25.73
C GLU A 258 -13.71 3.98 24.23
N GLY A 259 -12.60 3.74 23.54
CA GLY A 259 -12.58 3.32 22.14
C GLY A 259 -13.18 4.34 21.17
N LYS A 260 -13.25 5.61 21.55
CA LYS A 260 -13.68 6.70 20.68
C LYS A 260 -12.49 7.33 19.98
N LEU A 261 -12.65 7.67 18.71
CA LEU A 261 -11.66 8.42 17.95
C LEU A 261 -11.67 9.88 18.41
N ARG A 262 -10.51 10.39 18.86
CA ARG A 262 -10.37 11.71 19.46
C ARG A 262 -9.47 12.67 18.70
N ALA A 263 -8.53 12.16 17.92
CA ALA A 263 -7.71 12.97 17.02
C ALA A 263 -7.26 12.17 15.80
N VAL A 264 -6.99 12.88 14.71
CA VAL A 264 -6.45 12.35 13.46
C VAL A 264 -5.32 13.26 13.02
N HIS A 265 -4.18 12.69 12.65
CA HIS A 265 -3.05 13.41 12.08
C HIS A 265 -2.65 12.77 10.75
N TYR A 266 -2.48 13.58 9.71
CA TYR A 266 -2.06 13.09 8.41
C TYR A 266 -0.67 13.61 8.05
N GLY A 267 0.18 12.70 7.59
CA GLY A 267 1.55 13.02 7.23
C GLY A 267 2.50 13.00 8.43
N GLU A 268 3.73 13.46 8.15
CA GLU A 268 4.81 13.56 9.12
C GLU A 268 4.69 14.86 9.94
N GLY A 269 5.16 14.81 11.19
CA GLY A 269 5.21 15.95 12.11
C GLY A 269 4.18 15.86 13.22
N GLY A 270 3.83 17.01 13.81
CA GLY A 270 2.82 17.10 14.86
C GLY A 270 3.14 16.31 16.14
N HIS A 271 4.43 16.02 16.40
CA HIS A 271 4.83 15.10 17.47
C HIS A 271 4.53 15.66 18.86
N LYS A 272 4.79 16.95 19.14
CA LYS A 272 4.40 17.59 20.40
C LYS A 272 2.89 17.64 20.59
N VAL A 273 2.14 17.93 19.54
CA VAL A 273 0.67 17.97 19.59
C VAL A 273 0.14 16.57 19.91
N THR A 274 0.63 15.55 19.20
CA THR A 274 0.28 14.14 19.42
C THR A 274 0.63 13.70 20.85
N GLU A 275 1.84 14.03 21.33
CA GLU A 275 2.24 13.73 22.71
C GLU A 275 1.33 14.43 23.74
N ALA A 276 1.01 15.71 23.53
CA ALA A 276 0.13 16.46 24.42
C ALA A 276 -1.27 15.82 24.51
N GLN A 277 -1.83 15.43 23.36
CA GLN A 277 -3.11 14.74 23.25
C GLN A 277 -3.09 13.35 23.92
N VAL A 278 -2.01 12.58 23.72
CA VAL A 278 -1.80 11.30 24.42
C VAL A 278 -1.79 11.51 25.93
N ARG A 279 -1.02 12.48 26.43
CA ARG A 279 -0.93 12.78 27.86
C ARG A 279 -2.27 13.23 28.44
N GLU A 280 -3.05 14.02 27.69
CA GLU A 280 -4.39 14.43 28.09
C GLU A 280 -5.32 13.22 28.22
N LEU A 281 -5.34 12.34 27.23
CA LEU A 281 -6.16 11.12 27.26
C LEU A 281 -5.73 10.13 28.34
N LEU A 282 -4.42 10.00 28.62
CA LEU A 282 -3.93 9.13 29.70
C LEU A 282 -4.41 9.63 31.07
N LYS A 283 -4.37 10.96 31.30
CA LYS A 283 -4.92 11.57 32.52
C LYS A 283 -6.45 11.44 32.59
N ALA A 284 -7.14 11.53 31.46
CA ALA A 284 -8.59 11.32 31.42
C ALA A 284 -8.95 9.86 31.77
N ALA A 285 -8.18 8.89 31.27
CA ALA A 285 -8.37 7.46 31.55
C ALA A 285 -8.03 7.10 33.00
N ASN A 286 -6.99 7.72 33.58
CA ASN A 286 -6.61 7.55 34.98
C ASN A 286 -6.23 8.90 35.62
N PRO A 287 -7.15 9.58 36.31
CA PRO A 287 -6.89 10.88 36.93
C PRO A 287 -5.77 10.90 37.99
N GLN A 288 -5.37 9.73 38.50
CA GLN A 288 -4.29 9.59 39.49
C GLN A 288 -2.93 9.29 38.86
N VAL A 289 -2.86 9.11 37.53
CA VAL A 289 -1.60 8.79 36.84
C VAL A 289 -0.59 9.92 36.98
N GLN A 290 0.63 9.58 37.39
CA GLN A 290 1.76 10.51 37.41
C GLN A 290 2.60 10.27 36.17
N LEU A 291 2.40 11.08 35.14
CA LEU A 291 3.16 10.97 33.89
C LEU A 291 4.56 11.58 34.06
N PRO A 292 5.59 11.03 33.38
CA PRO A 292 6.91 11.66 33.33
C PRO A 292 6.85 13.03 32.64
N ASP A 293 7.95 13.79 32.69
CA ASP A 293 8.11 15.03 31.91
C ASP A 293 7.87 14.76 30.42
N PRO A 294 7.31 15.69 29.63
CA PRO A 294 7.12 15.49 28.19
C PRO A 294 8.45 15.29 27.46
N ILE A 295 8.42 14.57 26.34
CA ILE A 295 9.54 14.40 25.39
C ILE A 295 9.82 15.76 24.77
N HIS A 296 8.78 16.40 24.24
CA HIS A 296 8.83 17.68 23.57
C HIS A 296 8.56 18.82 24.56
N LYS A 297 9.60 19.59 24.90
CA LYS A 297 9.50 20.75 25.82
C LYS A 297 9.06 22.00 25.08
N ASP A 298 8.45 22.94 25.80
CA ASP A 298 7.91 24.18 25.22
C ASP A 298 8.96 25.10 24.56
N ASP A 299 10.24 24.92 24.89
CA ASP A 299 11.35 25.72 24.39
C ASP A 299 11.95 25.17 23.08
N ALA A 300 11.58 23.94 22.70
CA ALA A 300 11.87 23.43 21.38
C ALA A 300 10.84 24.04 20.43
N GLN A 301 11.29 24.92 19.54
CA GLN A 301 10.59 25.17 18.29
C GLN A 301 10.43 23.82 17.60
N GLU A 302 9.33 23.10 17.86
CA GLU A 302 8.88 22.19 16.84
C GLU A 302 8.56 23.04 15.63
N GLU A 303 9.21 22.70 14.53
CA GLU A 303 8.85 23.09 13.20
C GLU A 303 7.36 22.77 13.03
N THR A 304 6.51 23.73 13.36
CA THR A 304 5.22 23.86 12.72
C THR A 304 5.55 24.01 11.25
N GLN A 305 5.62 22.89 10.52
CA GLN A 305 5.83 22.82 9.08
C GLN A 305 4.57 23.37 8.39
N ASN A 306 4.36 24.67 8.55
CA ASN A 306 3.39 25.46 7.83
C ASN A 306 4.17 26.36 6.88
N ALA A 307 4.10 26.03 5.59
CA ALA A 307 4.36 26.85 4.41
C ALA A 307 5.77 27.47 4.19
N HIS A 308 6.64 27.57 5.20
CA HIS A 308 7.95 28.22 5.07
C HIS A 308 9.11 27.26 4.76
N ASP A 309 8.99 25.97 5.13
CA ASP A 309 9.91 24.89 4.73
C ASP A 309 9.30 24.04 3.61
N ALA A 310 8.93 24.67 2.50
CA ALA A 310 8.32 23.96 1.37
C ALA A 310 9.33 23.03 0.67
N ARG A 311 9.55 21.86 1.26
CA ARG A 311 10.32 20.78 0.69
C ARG A 311 9.68 20.29 -0.60
N THR A 312 10.51 19.84 -1.54
CA THR A 312 10.00 19.17 -2.74
C THR A 312 9.08 18.00 -2.36
N PRO A 313 7.85 17.95 -2.90
CA PRO A 313 6.96 16.82 -2.67
C PRO A 313 7.57 15.50 -3.12
N GLU A 314 7.10 14.40 -2.55
CA GLU A 314 7.47 13.09 -3.07
C GLU A 314 7.12 12.98 -4.56
N THR A 315 8.13 12.62 -5.34
CA THR A 315 8.04 12.58 -6.80
C THR A 315 7.94 11.14 -7.25
N TYR A 316 6.70 10.67 -7.44
CA TYR A 316 6.43 9.35 -8.01
C TYR A 316 6.76 9.33 -9.49
N LEU A 317 7.39 8.25 -9.94
CA LEU A 317 7.83 8.10 -11.34
C LEU A 317 6.92 7.16 -12.13
N GLY A 318 6.20 6.25 -11.48
CA GLY A 318 5.22 5.39 -12.13
C GLY A 318 4.01 6.17 -12.67
N SER A 319 3.47 5.74 -13.82
CA SER A 319 2.40 6.48 -14.52
C SER A 319 1.11 6.66 -13.72
N LYS A 320 0.86 5.82 -12.70
CA LYS A 320 -0.35 5.88 -11.86
C LYS A 320 -0.39 7.16 -11.01
N ARG A 321 0.78 7.65 -10.60
CA ARG A 321 0.93 8.73 -9.62
C ARG A 321 1.92 9.81 -10.05
N ALA A 322 2.53 9.66 -11.21
CA ALA A 322 3.47 10.63 -11.76
C ALA A 322 2.84 12.02 -11.82
N MET A 323 3.53 12.97 -11.21
CA MET A 323 3.16 14.38 -11.15
C MET A 323 4.43 15.21 -11.32
N TYR A 324 4.31 16.46 -11.77
CA TYR A 324 5.44 17.40 -11.93
C TYR A 324 6.48 17.01 -13.00
N PHE A 325 6.14 16.12 -13.94
CA PHE A 325 6.94 15.88 -15.13
C PHE A 325 6.94 17.12 -16.04
N ALA A 326 8.12 17.61 -16.41
CA ALA A 326 8.31 18.85 -17.17
C ALA A 326 8.46 18.64 -18.71
N GLY A 327 8.53 17.39 -19.17
CA GLY A 327 8.64 17.10 -20.61
C GLY A 327 7.36 17.43 -21.38
N GLN A 328 7.49 17.64 -22.69
CA GLN A 328 6.34 17.89 -23.57
C GLN A 328 5.68 16.59 -24.04
N GLU A 329 6.33 15.46 -23.80
CA GLU A 329 5.89 14.15 -24.20
C GLU A 329 4.78 13.62 -23.30
N SER A 330 3.91 12.79 -23.87
CA SER A 330 2.89 12.07 -23.10
C SER A 330 3.55 11.09 -22.14
N TYR A 331 3.29 11.26 -20.84
CA TYR A 331 3.74 10.39 -19.78
C TYR A 331 2.69 9.31 -19.49
N ALA A 332 2.87 8.11 -20.07
CA ALA A 332 1.94 7.00 -19.93
C ALA A 332 2.66 5.65 -20.06
N ASN A 333 1.98 4.57 -19.64
CA ASN A 333 2.50 3.20 -19.71
C ASN A 333 3.10 2.82 -21.07
N GLY A 334 4.15 2.00 -21.02
CA GLY A 334 4.88 1.48 -22.17
C GLY A 334 6.27 2.09 -22.34
N THR A 335 6.96 1.68 -23.40
CA THR A 335 8.31 2.17 -23.72
C THR A 335 8.23 3.48 -24.51
N ARG A 336 8.92 4.51 -24.02
CA ARG A 336 8.89 5.87 -24.57
C ARG A 336 10.28 6.50 -24.57
N THR A 337 10.54 7.37 -25.52
CA THR A 337 11.77 8.17 -25.57
C THR A 337 11.45 9.59 -25.18
N PHE A 338 12.24 10.13 -24.24
CA PHE A 338 12.09 11.47 -23.70
C PHE A 338 13.28 12.34 -24.04
N LYS A 339 13.03 13.64 -24.13
CA LYS A 339 14.05 14.67 -24.20
C LYS A 339 14.00 15.53 -22.94
N PRO A 340 15.17 15.99 -22.47
CA PRO A 340 15.22 16.85 -21.30
C PRO A 340 14.51 18.18 -21.61
N ALA A 341 13.82 18.75 -20.62
CA ALA A 341 13.16 20.03 -20.77
C ALA A 341 14.20 21.16 -20.87
N ASP A 342 13.88 22.22 -21.62
CA ASP A 342 14.75 23.40 -21.74
C ASP A 342 14.96 24.11 -20.40
N ARG A 343 13.94 24.05 -19.54
CA ARG A 343 13.95 24.59 -18.17
C ARG A 343 13.22 23.64 -17.25
N LEU A 344 13.78 23.43 -16.07
CA LEU A 344 13.21 22.60 -15.02
C LEU A 344 12.86 23.48 -13.82
N ALA A 345 11.57 23.72 -13.58
CA ALA A 345 11.14 24.49 -12.41
C ALA A 345 11.39 23.71 -11.13
N VAL A 346 11.41 24.40 -9.98
CA VAL A 346 11.50 23.74 -8.66
C VAL A 346 10.34 22.75 -8.53
N ASP A 347 10.62 21.59 -7.93
CA ASP A 347 9.73 20.45 -7.73
C ASP A 347 9.37 19.67 -8.99
N GLN A 348 9.99 19.99 -10.14
CA GLN A 348 9.79 19.25 -11.37
C GLN A 348 10.94 18.30 -11.69
N TYR A 349 10.60 17.25 -12.43
CA TYR A 349 11.58 16.33 -13.01
C TYR A 349 11.39 16.18 -14.52
N ASP A 350 12.49 15.82 -15.21
CA ASP A 350 12.46 15.41 -16.61
C ASP A 350 13.26 14.13 -16.83
N LEU A 351 13.07 13.56 -18.01
CA LEU A 351 13.72 12.33 -18.44
C LEU A 351 14.43 12.59 -19.77
N ASN A 352 15.52 11.88 -19.98
CA ASN A 352 16.20 11.81 -21.26
C ASN A 352 16.57 10.34 -21.56
N GLY A 353 16.47 9.98 -22.84
CA GLY A 353 16.67 8.62 -23.32
C GLY A 353 15.36 7.81 -23.37
N THR A 354 15.49 6.50 -23.59
CA THR A 354 14.35 5.59 -23.70
C THR A 354 14.07 4.91 -22.37
N TRP A 355 12.82 4.95 -21.92
CA TRP A 355 12.36 4.42 -20.64
C TRP A 355 11.14 3.53 -20.83
N SER A 356 11.10 2.41 -20.11
CA SER A 356 9.89 1.62 -19.90
C SER A 356 9.14 2.18 -18.71
N ILE A 357 7.90 2.62 -18.91
CA ILE A 357 7.04 3.16 -17.86
C ILE A 357 5.96 2.13 -17.52
N THR A 358 5.83 1.84 -16.23
CA THR A 358 4.75 1.03 -15.65
C THR A 358 3.94 1.88 -14.67
N PRO A 359 2.80 1.38 -14.15
CA PRO A 359 2.01 2.10 -13.15
C PRO A 359 2.81 2.57 -11.93
N GLU A 360 3.80 1.80 -11.48
CA GLU A 360 4.52 2.05 -10.22
C GLU A 360 5.98 2.52 -10.39
N ARG A 361 6.62 2.18 -11.51
CA ARG A 361 8.06 2.40 -11.71
C ARG A 361 8.44 2.75 -13.15
N ILE A 362 9.65 3.27 -13.31
CA ILE A 362 10.32 3.46 -14.60
C ILE A 362 11.65 2.71 -14.64
N GLU A 363 12.04 2.22 -15.82
CA GLU A 363 13.32 1.53 -16.04
C GLU A 363 13.94 1.98 -17.37
N PRO A 364 15.22 2.41 -17.40
CA PRO A 364 15.85 2.85 -18.62
C PRO A 364 16.08 1.64 -19.55
N GLN A 365 15.83 1.85 -20.84
CA GLN A 365 16.08 0.87 -21.89
C GLN A 365 17.41 1.21 -22.55
N GLY A 366 18.51 0.63 -22.03
CA GLY A 366 19.88 0.88 -22.49
C GLY A 366 20.73 1.67 -21.48
N ASN A 367 21.79 2.34 -21.97
CA ASN A 367 22.84 2.93 -21.11
C ASN A 367 22.74 4.46 -20.94
N ASP A 368 21.75 5.11 -21.56
CA ASP A 368 21.67 6.58 -21.67
C ASP A 368 20.49 7.18 -20.89
N GLY A 369 19.78 6.38 -20.10
CA GLY A 369 18.67 6.84 -19.27
C GLY A 369 19.16 7.84 -18.22
N THR A 370 18.67 9.07 -18.33
CA THR A 370 18.96 10.14 -17.37
C THR A 370 17.66 10.74 -16.84
N LEU A 371 17.59 10.97 -15.53
CA LEU A 371 16.51 11.69 -14.85
C LEU A 371 17.12 12.92 -14.21
N ARG A 372 16.50 14.09 -14.42
CA ARG A 372 16.88 15.31 -13.68
C ARG A 372 15.73 15.74 -12.80
N ILE A 373 16.02 16.16 -11.58
CA ILE A 373 15.04 16.77 -10.68
C ILE A 373 15.58 18.07 -10.13
N ASN A 374 14.78 19.14 -10.15
CA ASN A 374 15.11 20.38 -9.49
C ASN A 374 14.43 20.39 -8.11
N TYR A 375 15.21 20.21 -7.06
CA TYR A 375 14.68 19.97 -5.71
C TYR A 375 14.97 21.14 -4.76
N ARG A 376 14.29 21.13 -3.62
CA ARG A 376 14.58 21.90 -2.42
C ARG A 376 14.34 21.01 -1.20
N ALA A 377 15.40 20.64 -0.47
CA ALA A 377 15.33 19.77 0.70
C ALA A 377 16.66 19.78 1.48
N HIS A 378 16.67 19.34 2.73
CA HIS A 378 17.91 19.05 3.47
C HIS A 378 18.57 17.77 2.94
N GLY A 379 17.75 16.76 2.61
CA GLY A 379 18.20 15.50 2.03
C GLY A 379 17.30 15.01 0.91
N ALA A 380 17.82 14.08 0.12
CA ALA A 380 17.09 13.47 -0.99
C ALA A 380 17.47 12.00 -1.11
N GLN A 381 16.49 11.16 -1.43
CA GLN A 381 16.64 9.73 -1.64
C GLN A 381 15.91 9.30 -2.91
N VAL A 382 16.36 8.20 -3.49
CA VAL A 382 15.68 7.53 -4.60
C VAL A 382 15.26 6.14 -4.14
N VAL A 383 13.99 5.81 -4.32
CA VAL A 383 13.50 4.44 -4.10
C VAL A 383 13.78 3.65 -5.38
N ALA A 384 14.72 2.70 -5.29
CA ALA A 384 15.18 1.93 -6.43
C ALA A 384 15.36 0.45 -6.08
N GLY A 385 15.15 -0.42 -7.07
CA GLY A 385 15.39 -1.85 -6.98
C GLY A 385 15.96 -2.43 -8.27
N GLY A 386 16.11 -3.76 -8.32
CA GLY A 386 16.71 -4.45 -9.46
C GLY A 386 18.23 -4.61 -9.27
N SER A 387 18.99 -4.60 -10.36
CA SER A 387 20.45 -4.79 -10.28
C SER A 387 21.18 -3.85 -11.25
N GLY A 388 22.11 -3.05 -10.73
CA GLY A 388 22.90 -2.12 -11.53
C GLY A 388 23.50 -0.96 -10.73
N THR A 389 23.55 0.22 -11.35
CA THR A 389 24.19 1.41 -10.76
C THR A 389 23.41 2.69 -11.10
N ILE A 390 23.32 3.58 -10.11
CA ILE A 390 22.86 4.95 -10.26
C ILE A 390 24.07 5.87 -10.09
N GLU A 391 24.43 6.62 -11.13
CA GLU A 391 25.40 7.71 -11.07
C GLU A 391 24.67 9.01 -10.72
N VAL A 392 24.90 9.53 -9.52
CA VAL A 392 24.32 10.77 -9.01
C VAL A 392 25.26 11.93 -9.30
N ARG A 393 24.82 12.93 -10.04
CA ARG A 393 25.59 14.14 -10.37
C ARG A 393 24.95 15.36 -9.75
N ARG A 394 25.73 16.11 -8.97
CA ARG A 394 25.30 17.35 -8.31
C ARG A 394 26.49 18.28 -8.07
N ASN A 395 26.34 19.57 -8.35
CA ASN A 395 27.37 20.60 -8.08
C ASN A 395 28.79 20.23 -8.57
N GLY A 396 28.90 19.57 -9.72
CA GLY A 396 30.18 19.11 -10.29
C GLY A 396 30.78 17.85 -9.65
N THR A 397 30.13 17.27 -8.63
CA THR A 397 30.50 15.99 -8.01
C THR A 397 29.70 14.83 -8.62
N THR A 398 30.28 13.64 -8.63
CA THR A 398 29.63 12.40 -9.08
C THR A 398 29.81 11.30 -8.04
N GLU A 399 28.71 10.71 -7.56
CA GLU A 399 28.69 9.57 -6.65
C GLU A 399 28.06 8.36 -7.37
N LYS A 400 28.49 7.15 -7.04
CA LYS A 400 27.92 5.91 -7.57
C LYS A 400 27.22 5.14 -6.47
N ILE A 401 25.95 4.79 -6.70
CA ILE A 401 25.15 3.95 -5.83
C ILE A 401 24.96 2.61 -6.52
N HIS A 402 25.36 1.53 -5.85
CA HIS A 402 25.05 0.18 -6.31
C HIS A 402 23.65 -0.20 -5.85
N VAL A 403 22.83 -0.68 -6.79
CA VAL A 403 21.49 -1.18 -6.52
C VAL A 403 21.52 -2.68 -6.76
N ASP A 404 21.09 -3.45 -5.77
CA ASP A 404 20.96 -4.90 -5.88
C ASP A 404 19.80 -5.41 -5.01
N GLY A 405 18.99 -6.29 -5.58
CA GLY A 405 17.90 -6.95 -4.87
C GLY A 405 16.58 -6.17 -4.83
N ALA A 406 15.87 -6.33 -3.71
CA ALA A 406 14.54 -5.75 -3.51
C ALA A 406 14.59 -4.22 -3.47
N PRO A 407 13.52 -3.51 -3.91
CA PRO A 407 13.51 -2.06 -3.87
C PRO A 407 13.71 -1.50 -2.47
N ASN A 408 14.57 -0.49 -2.34
CA ASN A 408 14.83 0.20 -1.09
C ASN A 408 15.16 1.68 -1.35
N ALA A 409 15.16 2.50 -0.30
CA ALA A 409 15.54 3.90 -0.38
C ALA A 409 17.07 4.04 -0.35
N HIS A 410 17.62 4.77 -1.33
CA HIS A 410 19.04 5.07 -1.44
C HIS A 410 19.26 6.58 -1.35
N HIS A 411 20.11 7.03 -0.43
CA HIS A 411 20.45 8.45 -0.30
C HIS A 411 21.23 8.97 -1.52
N ILE A 412 20.72 10.04 -2.13
CA ILE A 412 21.37 10.77 -3.24
C ILE A 412 21.86 12.16 -2.80
N VAL A 413 21.30 12.71 -1.71
CA VAL A 413 21.80 13.89 -1.01
C VAL A 413 21.73 13.64 0.49
N ARG A 414 22.85 13.88 1.18
CA ARG A 414 22.95 13.93 2.64
C ARG A 414 23.38 15.36 3.01
N GLY A 415 22.64 16.02 3.88
CA GLY A 415 22.94 17.37 4.31
C GLY A 415 22.09 17.78 5.51
N ASP A 416 22.71 18.49 6.45
CA ASP A 416 22.02 19.07 7.61
C ASP A 416 21.38 20.42 7.26
N GLU A 417 21.90 21.10 6.22
CA GLU A 417 21.37 22.37 5.72
C GLU A 417 20.48 22.18 4.48
N GLN A 418 19.42 22.99 4.39
CA GLN A 418 18.52 22.99 3.24
C GLN A 418 19.30 23.37 1.98
N SER A 419 19.18 22.54 0.94
CA SER A 419 19.83 22.75 -0.35
C SER A 419 18.80 22.71 -1.47
N SER A 420 19.05 23.49 -2.52
CA SER A 420 18.24 23.48 -3.74
C SER A 420 19.11 23.43 -4.97
N GLY A 421 18.61 22.81 -6.03
CA GLY A 421 19.29 22.75 -7.32
C GLY A 421 18.91 21.51 -8.11
N VAL A 422 19.63 21.26 -9.21
CA VAL A 422 19.37 20.10 -10.07
C VAL A 422 20.25 18.93 -9.67
N ILE A 423 19.63 17.79 -9.40
CA ILE A 423 20.30 16.49 -9.33
C ILE A 423 20.05 15.77 -10.65
N GLU A 424 21.11 15.25 -11.27
CA GLU A 424 21.01 14.36 -12.42
C GLU A 424 21.35 12.93 -11.99
N LEU A 425 20.45 12.00 -12.24
CA LEU A 425 20.63 10.57 -12.05
C LEU A 425 20.84 9.92 -13.41
N LYS A 426 22.03 9.37 -13.67
CA LYS A 426 22.26 8.47 -14.80
C LYS A 426 22.09 7.04 -14.32
N VAL A 427 21.14 6.32 -14.92
CA VAL A 427 20.68 5.02 -14.41
C VAL A 427 20.96 3.93 -15.43
N SER A 428 21.59 2.84 -14.98
CA SER A 428 21.86 1.69 -15.84
C SER A 428 20.60 0.87 -16.12
N SER A 429 20.53 0.24 -17.30
CA SER A 429 19.54 -0.81 -17.58
C SER A 429 19.51 -1.85 -16.46
N GLY A 430 18.32 -2.32 -16.07
CA GLY A 430 18.13 -3.27 -14.97
C GLY A 430 17.87 -2.63 -13.59
N VAL A 431 18.05 -1.31 -13.46
CA VAL A 431 17.65 -0.55 -12.26
C VAL A 431 16.28 0.06 -12.47
N GLN A 432 15.39 -0.20 -11.51
CA GLN A 432 14.01 0.25 -11.49
C GLN A 432 13.86 1.39 -10.50
N LEU A 433 13.34 2.54 -10.94
CA LEU A 433 13.08 3.70 -10.07
C LEU A 433 11.59 3.84 -9.79
N TYR A 434 11.22 4.08 -8.53
CA TYR A 434 9.84 4.17 -8.07
C TYR A 434 9.45 5.61 -7.74
N SER A 435 10.18 6.24 -6.83
CA SER A 435 9.98 7.63 -6.43
C SER A 435 11.29 8.29 -6.03
N LEU A 436 11.27 9.63 -5.97
CA LEU A 436 12.26 10.41 -5.23
C LEU A 436 11.58 11.00 -4.01
N THR A 437 12.24 10.85 -2.87
CA THR A 437 11.76 11.36 -1.59
C THR A 437 12.74 12.38 -1.03
N PHE A 438 12.22 13.29 -0.24
CA PHE A 438 12.97 14.44 0.26
C PHE A 438 12.85 14.49 1.78
N SER A 439 13.88 14.97 2.48
CA SER A 439 13.86 15.24 3.92
C SER A 439 14.07 16.71 4.20
#